data_AF-A0A2S6ST48-F1
#
_entry.id   AF-A0A2S6ST48-F1
#
_cell.length_a   1.000
_cell.length_b   1.000
_cell.length_c   1.000
_cell.angle_alpha   90.00
_cell.angle_beta   90.00
_cell.angle_gamma   90.00
#
_symmetry.space_group_name_H-M   'P 1'
#
loop_
_entity.id
_entity.type
_entity.pdbx_description
1 polymer ?
#
loop_
_entity_poly.entity_id
_entity_poly.type
_entity_poly.pdbx_seq_one_letter_code
_entity_poly.pdbx_strand_id
1 'polypeptide(L)' 'MEIKKKLKKNIFQLKSKAKCPTCKKKQKEPFVPFCSKKCAELDLMKWLSDEHQMHMKNN' A
#
# COMPACT_ATOMS: atom_id res chain seq x y z
N MET A 1 6.94 -27.64 -22.64
CA MET A 1 7.56 -26.85 -21.54
C MET A 1 7.25 -25.35 -21.71
N GLU A 2 6.01 -24.90 -21.92
CA GLU A 2 5.74 -23.47 -22.24
C GLU A 2 4.46 -22.91 -21.58
N ILE A 3 3.82 -23.62 -20.64
CA ILE A 3 2.55 -23.17 -20.01
C ILE A 3 2.80 -22.18 -18.85
N LYS A 4 3.96 -22.23 -18.18
CA LYS A 4 4.23 -21.44 -16.96
C LYS A 4 4.46 -19.92 -17.20
N LYS A 5 4.74 -19.50 -18.44
CA LYS A 5 5.09 -18.10 -18.75
C LYS A 5 3.89 -17.16 -18.85
N LYS A 6 2.69 -17.67 -19.13
CA LYS A 6 1.50 -16.84 -19.44
C LYS A 6 0.82 -16.26 -18.19
N LEU A 7 0.94 -16.93 -17.04
CA LEU A 7 0.31 -16.50 -15.77
C LEU A 7 1.01 -15.31 -15.09
N LYS A 8 2.25 -14.98 -15.48
CA LYS A 8 3.03 -13.89 -14.85
C LYS A 8 2.74 -12.49 -15.41
N LYS A 9 2.01 -12.37 -16.52
CA LYS A 9 1.89 -11.11 -17.27
C LYS A 9 0.83 -10.14 -16.72
N ASN A 10 -0.13 -10.63 -15.92
CA ASN A 10 -1.21 -9.81 -15.36
C ASN A 10 -1.11 -9.61 -13.83
N ILE A 11 -0.03 -10.08 -13.20
CA ILE A 11 0.22 -9.83 -11.78
C ILE A 11 1.25 -8.71 -11.72
N PHE A 12 0.76 -7.47 -11.58
CA PHE A 12 1.56 -6.36 -11.10
C PHE A 12 2.15 -6.81 -9.75
N GLN A 13 3.40 -7.25 -9.76
CA GLN A 13 4.09 -7.62 -8.53
C GLN A 13 4.26 -6.35 -7.68
N LEU A 14 3.26 -6.06 -6.84
CA LEU A 14 3.23 -4.99 -5.84
C LEU A 14 4.21 -5.25 -4.68
N LYS A 15 5.27 -6.05 -4.90
CA LYS A 15 6.40 -6.17 -3.97
C LYS A 15 7.31 -4.97 -4.15
N SER A 16 6.74 -3.76 -4.03
CA SER A 16 7.54 -2.55 -3.95
C SER A 16 8.35 -2.64 -2.66
N LYS A 17 9.67 -2.45 -2.73
CA LYS A 17 10.53 -2.25 -1.53
C LYS A 17 10.24 -0.86 -0.95
N ALA A 18 8.97 -0.52 -0.77
CA ALA A 18 8.54 0.78 -0.31
C ALA A 18 8.68 0.90 1.20
N LYS A 19 8.87 2.13 1.64
CA LYS A 19 8.71 2.53 3.02
C LYS A 19 7.21 2.45 3.39
N CYS A 20 6.90 2.11 4.63
CA CYS A 20 5.55 2.09 5.18
C CYS A 20 4.82 3.39 4.82
N PRO A 21 3.65 3.36 4.17
CA PRO A 21 2.97 4.58 3.74
C PRO A 21 2.55 5.45 4.92
N THR A 22 2.25 4.85 6.07
CA THR A 22 1.82 5.56 7.29
C THR A 22 2.97 6.27 8.02
N CYS A 23 4.15 5.65 8.12
CA CYS A 23 5.24 6.13 9.00
C CYS A 23 6.64 6.16 8.37
N LYS A 24 6.75 5.79 7.09
CA LYS A 24 7.98 5.78 6.28
C LYS A 24 9.11 4.86 6.78
N LYS A 25 8.84 3.97 7.73
CA LYS A 25 9.79 2.91 8.18
C LYS A 25 9.88 1.77 7.16
N LYS A 26 10.89 0.92 7.27
CA LYS A 26 10.99 -0.29 6.43
C LYS A 26 9.78 -1.21 6.69
N GLN A 27 9.11 -1.63 5.63
CA GLN A 27 8.02 -2.61 5.71
C GLN A 27 8.50 -3.95 6.30
N LYS A 28 7.59 -4.69 6.94
CA LYS A 28 7.92 -5.92 7.65
C LYS A 28 6.81 -6.96 7.44
N GLU A 29 7.17 -8.16 7.00
CA GLU A 29 6.23 -9.30 6.97
C GLU A 29 5.80 -9.65 8.40
N PRO A 30 4.52 -9.98 8.65
CA PRO A 30 3.44 -10.22 7.69
C PRO A 30 2.65 -8.96 7.27
N PHE A 31 3.04 -7.76 7.72
CA PHE A 31 2.23 -6.55 7.59
C PHE A 31 2.46 -5.76 6.29
N VAL A 32 3.17 -6.31 5.30
CA VAL A 32 3.46 -5.62 4.02
C VAL A 32 2.13 -5.17 3.37
N PRO A 33 1.97 -3.88 3.01
CA PRO A 33 2.99 -2.83 2.79
C PRO A 33 3.43 -1.99 4.01
N PHE A 34 2.93 -2.29 5.21
CA PHE A 34 3.22 -1.58 6.45
C PHE A 34 4.41 -2.17 7.23
N CYS A 35 4.85 -1.47 8.27
CA CYS A 35 5.88 -1.97 9.19
C CYS A 35 5.31 -2.70 10.42
N SER A 36 4.02 -2.55 10.74
CA SER A 36 3.38 -3.14 11.93
C SER A 36 1.85 -3.12 11.82
N LYS A 37 1.18 -3.94 12.65
CA LYS A 37 -0.29 -3.93 12.83
C LYS A 37 -0.83 -2.53 13.12
N LYS A 38 -0.18 -1.81 14.06
CA LYS A 38 -0.55 -0.44 14.42
C LYS A 38 -0.58 0.51 13.23
N CYS A 39 0.38 0.41 12.30
CA CYS A 39 0.38 1.27 11.10
C CYS A 39 -0.77 0.93 10.14
N ALA A 40 -1.10 -0.35 9.99
CA ALA A 40 -2.25 -0.77 9.19
C ALA A 40 -3.58 -0.29 9.80
N GLU A 41 -3.73 -0.35 11.12
CA GLU A 41 -4.92 0.14 11.82
C GLU A 41 -5.06 1.66 11.73
N LEU A 42 -3.97 2.42 11.85
CA LEU A 42 -3.99 3.88 11.68
C LEU A 42 -4.33 4.30 10.26
N ASP A 43 -3.82 3.58 9.25
CA ASP A 43 -4.17 3.81 7.85
C ASP A 43 -5.67 3.57 7.64
N LEU A 44 -6.19 2.44 8.14
CA LEU A 44 -7.62 2.13 8.12
C LEU A 44 -8.45 3.21 8.81
N MET A 45 -8.06 3.67 9.99
CA MET A 45 -8.75 4.75 10.70
C MET A 45 -8.76 6.02 9.85
N LYS A 46 -7.63 6.42 9.26
CA LYS A 46 -7.59 7.60 8.38
C LYS A 46 -8.57 7.47 7.22
N TRP A 47 -8.67 6.31 6.59
CA TRP A 47 -9.63 6.06 5.52
C TRP A 47 -11.08 6.14 5.98
N LEU A 48 -11.39 5.54 7.13
CA LEU A 48 -12.73 5.60 7.71
C LEU A 48 -13.07 6.99 8.25
N SER A 49 -12.07 7.79 8.57
CA SER A 49 -12.21 9.16 9.03
C SER A 49 -12.15 10.20 7.92
N ASP A 50 -11.92 9.85 6.64
CA ASP A 50 -11.70 10.81 5.56
C ASP A 50 -13.01 11.52 5.15
N GLU A 51 -13.29 12.59 5.89
CA GLU A 51 -13.75 13.88 5.39
C GLU A 51 -12.92 14.27 4.15
N HIS A 52 -13.45 13.95 2.97
CA HIS A 52 -12.77 14.15 1.69
C HIS A 52 -12.43 15.63 1.49
N GLN A 53 -11.21 16.04 1.84
CA GLN A 53 -10.71 17.37 1.52
C GLN A 53 -10.34 17.41 0.04
N MET A 54 -11.35 17.64 -0.79
CA MET A 54 -11.18 18.09 -2.17
C MET A 54 -10.54 19.49 -2.12
N HIS A 55 -9.22 19.53 -2.05
CA HIS A 55 -8.45 20.76 -2.12
C HIS A 55 -8.57 21.35 -3.53
N MET A 56 -9.55 22.22 -3.71
CA MET A 56 -9.69 23.06 -4.91
C MET A 56 -8.55 24.08 -4.90
N LYS A 57 -7.59 23.93 -5.82
CA LYS A 57 -6.58 24.96 -6.08
C LYS A 57 -7.23 26.08 -6.89
N ASN A 58 -7.40 27.26 -6.30
CA ASN A 58 -7.73 28.47 -7.06
C ASN A 58 -6.50 28.93 -7.85
N ASN A 59 -6.73 29.23 -9.13
CA ASN A 59 -5.77 29.78 -10.09
C ASN A 59 -5.69 31.30 -9.97
#